data_AF-A0A3A0FM53-F1
#
_entry.id   AF-A0A3A0FM53-F1
#
_cell.length_a   1.000
_cell.length_b   1.000
_cell.length_c   1.000
_cell.angle_alpha   90.00
_cell.angle_beta   90.00
_cell.angle_gamma   90.00
#
_symmetry.space_group_name_H-M   'P 1'
#
loop_
_entity.id
_entity.type
_entity.pdbx_description
1 polymer ?
#
loop_
_entity_poly.entity_id
_entity_poly.type
_entity_poly.pdbx_seq_one_letter_code
_entity_poly.pdbx_strand_id
1 'polypeptide(L)'
;MIPEAAITAWGVSAPWPTRAQVEQDLLLSRLIVELASHPYLRDEMIFRGGTCLHKLHLTVPHRYSEDLDYVRATAGGIQPLTQAVTNVGEALGFEVRTQMGAQPKVYLRTTATSGELLRIKVEVNTYERTPALPLTRVRHDVRSSWFSGSADVQTFVPAELVATKIRALYRRKKGRDLFDLWLALTEMKLAGEAITAAFVPYRPHGLTTRLAVQNLRRKLQDADFRDDLVPLVATWPADYDIDRAADLVIAEVLERL
;
A
#
# COMPACT_ATOMS: atom_id res chain seq x y z
N MET A 1 -7.68 -5.94 23.26
CA MET A 1 -7.02 -4.64 23.01
C MET A 1 -5.51 -4.82 23.16
N ILE A 2 -4.72 -4.01 22.45
CA ILE A 2 -3.25 -4.06 22.51
C ILE A 2 -2.80 -3.34 23.79
N PRO A 3 -1.87 -3.91 24.59
CA PRO A 3 -1.32 -3.21 25.76
C PRO A 3 -0.64 -1.89 25.37
N GLU A 4 -0.84 -0.83 26.14
CA GLU A 4 -0.26 0.50 25.85
C GLU A 4 1.26 0.50 25.69
N ALA A 5 1.95 -0.33 26.49
CA ALA A 5 3.40 -0.50 26.40
C ALA A 5 3.83 -1.10 25.06
N ALA A 6 3.04 -2.02 24.49
CA ALA A 6 3.30 -2.60 23.17
C ALA A 6 3.13 -1.55 22.06
N ILE A 7 2.11 -0.71 22.15
CA ILE A 7 1.89 0.41 21.20
C ILE A 7 3.05 1.40 21.26
N THR A 8 3.45 1.81 22.47
CA THR A 8 4.58 2.74 22.65
C THR A 8 5.88 2.17 22.11
N ALA A 9 6.19 0.89 22.39
CA ALA A 9 7.37 0.24 21.84
C ALA A 9 7.32 0.12 20.30
N TRP A 10 6.16 -0.20 19.74
CA TRP A 10 5.95 -0.26 18.30
C TRP A 10 6.16 1.10 17.61
N GLY A 11 5.76 2.18 18.28
CA GLY A 11 5.95 3.55 17.81
C GLY A 11 7.40 3.96 17.58
N VAL A 12 8.38 3.23 18.13
CA VAL A 12 9.80 3.44 17.83
C VAL A 12 10.14 3.05 16.39
N SER A 13 9.58 1.93 15.91
CA SER A 13 9.78 1.43 14.54
C SER A 13 8.76 1.96 13.54
N ALA A 14 7.59 2.39 14.01
CA ALA A 14 6.50 2.92 13.22
C ALA A 14 6.01 4.24 13.82
N PRO A 15 6.81 5.32 13.73
CA PRO A 15 6.56 6.58 14.42
C PRO A 15 5.49 7.41 13.73
N TRP A 16 4.26 6.90 13.62
CA TRP A 16 3.19 7.59 12.91
C TRP A 16 2.66 8.82 13.66
N PRO A 17 2.15 9.84 12.94
CA PRO A 17 1.74 11.12 13.53
C PRO A 17 0.81 11.02 14.75
N THR A 18 -0.08 10.02 14.78
CA THR A 18 -0.98 9.80 15.93
C THR A 18 -0.80 8.41 16.55
N ARG A 19 -1.09 8.31 17.85
CA ARG A 19 -1.07 7.02 18.57
C ARG A 19 -2.04 6.01 17.96
N ALA A 20 -3.21 6.46 17.50
CA ALA A 20 -4.18 5.62 16.80
C ALA A 20 -3.59 5.04 15.50
N GLN A 21 -2.81 5.81 14.74
CA GLN A 21 -2.11 5.31 13.55
C GLN A 21 -1.05 4.28 13.93
N VAL A 22 -0.29 4.47 15.03
CA VAL A 22 0.67 3.48 15.53
C VAL A 22 -0.02 2.17 15.91
N GLU A 23 -1.15 2.26 16.62
CA GLU A 23 -1.95 1.09 17.01
C GLU A 23 -2.52 0.37 15.78
N GLN A 24 -3.10 1.12 14.84
CA GLN A 24 -3.62 0.57 13.59
C GLN A 24 -2.53 -0.07 12.74
N ASP A 25 -1.33 0.49 12.72
CA ASP A 25 -0.19 -0.09 12.01
C ASP A 25 0.26 -1.44 12.59
N LEU A 26 0.25 -1.61 13.91
CA LEU A 26 0.54 -2.90 14.55
C LEU A 26 -0.55 -3.94 14.22
N LEU A 27 -1.83 -3.53 14.24
CA LEU A 27 -2.95 -4.37 13.81
C LEU A 27 -2.81 -4.79 12.35
N LEU A 28 -2.48 -3.85 11.45
CA LEU A 28 -2.22 -4.11 10.03
C LEU A 28 -1.07 -5.08 9.82
N SER A 29 0.04 -4.87 10.53
CA SER A 29 1.23 -5.72 10.42
C SER A 29 0.93 -7.16 10.85
N ARG A 30 0.19 -7.35 11.95
CA ARG A 30 -0.30 -8.67 12.35
C ARG A 30 -1.23 -9.26 11.29
N LEU A 31 -2.22 -8.51 10.82
CA LEU A 31 -3.19 -8.99 9.84
C LEU A 31 -2.51 -9.45 8.54
N ILE A 32 -1.47 -8.75 8.06
CA ILE A 32 -0.68 -9.17 6.90
C ILE A 32 -0.05 -10.55 7.14
N VAL A 33 0.54 -10.78 8.32
CA VAL A 33 1.12 -12.09 8.69
C VAL A 33 0.06 -13.19 8.69
N GLU A 34 -1.09 -12.94 9.32
CA GLU A 34 -2.17 -13.93 9.46
C GLU A 34 -2.78 -14.30 8.11
N LEU A 35 -3.03 -13.31 7.24
CA LEU A 35 -3.50 -13.53 5.87
C LEU A 35 -2.48 -14.32 5.04
N ALA A 36 -1.19 -13.98 5.12
CA ALA A 36 -0.14 -14.67 4.38
C ALA A 36 0.24 -16.04 4.96
N SER A 37 -0.17 -16.35 6.19
CA SER A 37 0.02 -17.67 6.81
C SER A 37 -1.15 -18.61 6.56
N HIS A 38 -2.32 -18.07 6.18
CA HIS A 38 -3.50 -18.88 5.94
C HIS A 38 -3.31 -19.82 4.72
N PRO A 39 -3.59 -21.13 4.83
CA PRO A 39 -3.29 -22.13 3.78
C PRO A 39 -3.86 -21.80 2.40
N TYR A 40 -5.07 -21.25 2.35
CA TYR A 40 -5.70 -20.81 1.11
C TYR A 40 -5.25 -19.39 0.66
N LEU A 41 -5.36 -18.37 1.53
CA LEU A 41 -5.11 -16.98 1.15
C LEU A 41 -3.66 -16.69 0.73
N ARG A 42 -2.69 -17.43 1.27
CA ARG A 42 -1.26 -17.24 0.99
C ARG A 42 -0.86 -17.37 -0.49
N ASP A 43 -1.65 -18.13 -1.26
CA ASP A 43 -1.45 -18.37 -2.68
C ASP A 43 -2.51 -17.68 -3.55
N GLU A 44 -3.60 -17.19 -2.93
CA GLU A 44 -4.72 -16.54 -3.62
C GLU A 44 -4.60 -15.01 -3.62
N MET A 45 -3.92 -14.42 -2.63
CA MET A 45 -3.84 -12.97 -2.42
C MET A 45 -2.44 -12.44 -2.73
N ILE A 46 -2.33 -11.67 -3.81
CA ILE A 46 -1.10 -10.98 -4.23
C ILE A 46 -1.14 -9.55 -3.67
N PHE A 47 -0.31 -9.24 -2.70
CA PHE A 47 -0.31 -7.94 -2.02
C PHE A 47 0.24 -6.81 -2.90
N ARG A 48 -0.37 -5.63 -2.84
CA ARG A 48 0.05 -4.44 -3.61
C ARG A 48 -0.30 -3.14 -2.89
N GLY A 49 -0.07 -2.03 -3.59
CA GLY A 49 -0.48 -0.70 -3.12
C GLY A 49 0.53 -0.06 -2.19
N GLY A 50 0.13 1.04 -1.56
CA GLY A 50 1.01 1.85 -0.72
C GLY A 50 1.50 1.10 0.53
N THR A 51 0.63 0.36 1.19
CA THR A 51 0.98 -0.38 2.40
C THR A 51 1.99 -1.49 2.11
N CYS A 52 1.83 -2.20 0.98
CA CYS A 52 2.81 -3.19 0.52
C CYS A 52 4.19 -2.57 0.26
N LEU A 53 4.25 -1.41 -0.41
CA LEU A 53 5.50 -0.70 -0.67
C LEU A 53 6.24 -0.38 0.65
N HIS A 54 5.54 0.26 1.60
CA HIS A 54 6.15 0.69 2.86
C HIS A 54 6.46 -0.44 3.83
N LYS A 55 5.70 -1.56 3.79
CA LYS A 55 5.90 -2.67 4.73
C LYS A 55 6.88 -3.73 4.25
N LEU A 56 6.98 -3.95 2.94
CA LEU A 56 7.75 -5.07 2.39
C LEU A 56 9.00 -4.65 1.61
N HIS A 57 8.98 -3.49 0.95
CA HIS A 57 10.01 -3.16 -0.05
C HIS A 57 10.91 -1.99 0.33
N LEU A 58 10.43 -1.07 1.17
CA LEU A 58 11.25 -0.01 1.74
C LEU A 58 11.93 -0.50 3.02
N THR A 59 13.19 -0.11 3.21
CA THR A 59 13.95 -0.43 4.43
C THR A 59 13.38 0.27 5.65
N VAL A 60 12.87 1.49 5.46
CA VAL A 60 12.18 2.29 6.47
C VAL A 60 10.85 2.77 5.87
N PRO A 61 9.73 2.70 6.62
CA PRO A 61 8.46 3.17 6.08
C PRO A 61 8.38 4.70 6.21
N HIS A 62 8.20 5.41 5.10
CA HIS A 62 8.23 6.88 5.05
C HIS A 62 6.88 7.60 5.23
N ARG A 63 5.76 6.89 5.15
CA ARG A 63 4.43 7.44 5.46
C ARG A 63 3.48 6.36 5.94
N TYR A 64 2.50 6.79 6.72
CA TYR A 64 1.38 5.96 7.12
C TYR A 64 0.52 5.54 5.91
N SER A 65 0.01 4.31 5.97
CA SER A 65 -0.87 3.72 4.97
C SER A 65 -1.73 2.66 5.64
N GLU A 66 -3.05 2.71 5.42
CA GLU A 66 -4.00 1.92 6.21
C GLU A 66 -4.83 0.88 5.46
N ASP A 67 -4.86 0.98 4.13
CA ASP A 67 -5.60 0.04 3.29
C ASP A 67 -4.72 -1.16 2.95
N LEU A 68 -5.31 -2.35 2.87
CA LEU A 68 -4.65 -3.55 2.33
C LEU A 68 -5.24 -3.90 0.97
N ASP A 69 -4.49 -3.58 -0.09
CA ASP A 69 -4.91 -3.84 -1.47
C ASP A 69 -4.28 -5.14 -1.97
N TYR A 70 -5.10 -6.05 -2.50
CA TYR A 70 -4.66 -7.31 -3.08
C TYR A 70 -5.17 -7.48 -4.51
N VAL A 71 -4.48 -8.30 -5.30
CA VAL A 71 -4.99 -8.88 -6.53
C VAL A 71 -5.22 -10.36 -6.28
N ARG A 72 -6.34 -10.86 -6.79
CA ARG A 72 -6.61 -12.29 -6.73
C ARG A 72 -5.79 -13.05 -7.77
N ALA A 73 -5.12 -14.12 -7.37
CA ALA A 73 -4.30 -14.95 -8.24
C ALA A 73 -5.12 -15.81 -9.21
N THR A 74 -6.23 -16.42 -8.75
CA THR A 74 -7.04 -17.32 -9.59
C THR A 74 -8.33 -16.68 -10.11
N ALA A 75 -8.89 -17.26 -11.17
CA ALA A 75 -10.23 -16.93 -11.63
C ALA A 75 -11.28 -17.74 -10.86
N GLY A 76 -12.52 -17.23 -10.78
CA GLY A 76 -13.66 -17.95 -10.19
C GLY A 76 -14.48 -17.09 -9.23
N GLY A 77 -15.37 -17.72 -8.47
CA GLY A 77 -16.17 -17.06 -7.44
C GLY A 77 -15.29 -16.49 -6.33
N ILE A 78 -15.52 -15.25 -5.89
CA ILE A 78 -14.72 -14.58 -4.86
C ILE A 78 -15.15 -14.95 -3.43
N GLN A 79 -16.34 -15.52 -3.28
CA GLN A 79 -16.93 -15.84 -1.97
C GLN A 79 -15.98 -16.64 -1.05
N PRO A 80 -15.27 -17.70 -1.50
CA PRO A 80 -14.33 -18.43 -0.64
C PRO A 80 -13.22 -17.54 -0.07
N LEU A 81 -12.68 -16.62 -0.88
CA LEU A 81 -11.67 -15.67 -0.44
C LEU A 81 -12.24 -14.70 0.59
N THR A 82 -13.37 -14.05 0.29
CA THR A 82 -13.95 -13.07 1.22
C THR A 82 -14.38 -13.73 2.53
N GLN A 83 -14.84 -14.98 2.49
CA GLN A 83 -15.15 -15.74 3.70
C GLN A 83 -13.89 -16.06 4.51
N ALA A 84 -12.80 -16.50 3.87
CA ALA A 84 -11.55 -16.77 4.57
C ALA A 84 -10.97 -15.49 5.20
N VAL A 85 -10.99 -14.35 4.50
CA VAL A 85 -10.60 -13.05 5.08
C VAL A 85 -11.51 -12.66 6.26
N THR A 86 -12.81 -12.91 6.15
CA THR A 86 -13.77 -12.65 7.22
C THR A 86 -13.45 -13.48 8.47
N ASN A 87 -13.24 -14.79 8.30
CA ASN A 87 -12.90 -15.70 9.39
C ASN A 87 -11.60 -15.30 10.08
N VAL A 88 -10.57 -14.88 9.33
CA VAL A 88 -9.31 -14.36 9.89
C VAL A 88 -9.58 -13.10 10.71
N GLY A 89 -10.37 -12.16 10.20
CA GLY A 89 -10.73 -10.93 10.92
C GLY A 89 -11.49 -11.20 12.22
N GLU A 90 -12.50 -12.07 12.18
CA GLU A 90 -13.29 -12.45 13.35
C GLU A 90 -12.43 -13.17 14.40
N ALA A 91 -11.54 -14.09 13.98
CA ALA A 91 -10.61 -14.78 14.87
C ALA A 91 -9.62 -13.83 15.57
N LEU A 92 -9.30 -12.71 14.93
CA LEU A 92 -8.47 -11.64 15.51
C LEU A 92 -9.26 -10.67 16.40
N GLY A 93 -10.59 -10.84 16.51
CA GLY A 93 -11.47 -10.02 17.35
C GLY A 93 -11.94 -8.72 16.68
N PHE A 94 -11.90 -8.62 15.35
CA PHE A 94 -12.50 -7.51 14.62
C PHE A 94 -14.01 -7.71 14.43
N GLU A 95 -14.77 -6.62 14.44
CA GLU A 95 -16.09 -6.59 13.81
C GLU A 95 -15.88 -6.56 12.28
N VAL A 96 -16.41 -7.56 11.57
CA VAL A 96 -16.19 -7.68 10.13
C VAL A 96 -17.46 -7.40 9.34
N ARG A 97 -17.33 -6.58 8.29
CA ARG A 97 -18.38 -6.34 7.31
C ARG A 97 -17.86 -6.54 5.89
N THR A 98 -18.50 -7.45 5.16
CA THR A 98 -18.17 -7.73 3.75
C THR A 98 -19.12 -6.99 2.82
N GLN A 99 -18.56 -6.28 1.83
CA GLN A 99 -19.29 -5.62 0.76
C GLN A 99 -18.94 -6.26 -0.58
N MET A 100 -19.95 -6.87 -1.20
CA MET A 100 -19.83 -7.46 -2.53
C MET A 100 -20.04 -6.42 -3.63
N GLY A 101 -19.24 -6.52 -4.70
CA GLY A 101 -19.29 -5.61 -5.85
C GLY A 101 -18.19 -5.95 -6.85
N ALA A 102 -17.94 -5.06 -7.82
CA ALA A 102 -16.86 -5.23 -8.81
C ALA A 102 -15.48 -5.40 -8.14
N GLN A 103 -15.24 -4.65 -7.07
CA GLN A 103 -14.08 -4.82 -6.20
C GLN A 103 -14.59 -5.19 -4.80
N PRO A 104 -14.55 -6.48 -4.44
CA PRO A 104 -14.95 -6.95 -3.13
C PRO A 104 -14.11 -6.33 -2.03
N LYS A 105 -14.78 -5.91 -0.96
CA LYS A 105 -14.18 -5.21 0.19
C LYS A 105 -14.58 -5.91 1.48
N VAL A 106 -13.62 -6.16 2.34
CA VAL A 106 -13.84 -6.62 3.71
C VAL A 106 -13.35 -5.52 4.64
N TYR A 107 -14.26 -4.98 5.45
CA TYR A 107 -13.95 -3.98 6.46
C TYR A 107 -13.80 -4.66 7.81
N LEU A 108 -12.65 -4.49 8.45
CA LEU A 108 -12.35 -4.98 9.79
C LEU A 108 -12.29 -3.77 10.71
N ARG A 109 -13.12 -3.77 11.75
CA ARG A 109 -13.24 -2.66 12.69
C ARG A 109 -12.91 -3.09 14.10
N THR A 110 -12.28 -2.20 14.84
CA THR A 110 -12.04 -2.37 16.27
C THR A 110 -11.91 -0.99 16.90
N THR A 111 -11.91 -0.93 18.22
CA THR A 111 -11.74 0.33 18.96
C THR A 111 -10.31 0.42 19.45
N ALA A 112 -9.66 1.55 19.18
CA ALA A 112 -8.34 1.89 19.69
C ALA A 112 -8.37 1.98 21.22
N THR A 113 -7.18 1.91 21.82
CA THR A 113 -7.03 2.14 23.26
C THR A 113 -7.47 3.56 23.66
N SER A 114 -7.39 4.54 22.73
CA SER A 114 -7.91 5.90 22.93
C SER A 114 -9.43 6.04 22.80
N GLY A 115 -10.15 4.97 22.43
CA GLY A 115 -11.59 4.99 22.16
C GLY A 115 -11.97 5.35 20.72
N GLU A 116 -11.00 5.73 19.88
CA GLU A 116 -11.22 5.99 18.45
C GLU A 116 -11.58 4.71 17.68
N LEU A 117 -12.47 4.79 16.70
CA LEU A 117 -12.79 3.67 15.83
C LEU A 117 -11.68 3.47 14.79
N LEU A 118 -11.01 2.32 14.84
CA LEU A 118 -10.04 1.89 13.84
C LEU A 118 -10.74 1.06 12.76
N ARG A 119 -10.32 1.24 11.51
CA ARG A 119 -10.89 0.50 10.37
C ARG A 119 -9.79 0.13 9.39
N ILE A 120 -9.59 -1.18 9.22
CA ILE A 120 -8.77 -1.73 8.14
C ILE A 120 -9.69 -2.14 7.00
N LYS A 121 -9.38 -1.68 5.78
CA LYS A 121 -10.07 -2.11 4.57
C LYS A 121 -9.17 -3.09 3.81
N VAL A 122 -9.65 -4.31 3.63
CA VAL A 122 -9.05 -5.29 2.72
C VAL A 122 -9.82 -5.23 1.40
N GLU A 123 -9.16 -4.78 0.35
CA GLU A 123 -9.73 -4.68 -1.00
C GLU A 123 -9.06 -5.71 -1.92
N VAL A 124 -9.86 -6.46 -2.67
CA VAL A 124 -9.34 -7.51 -3.56
C VAL A 124 -9.78 -7.24 -4.98
N ASN A 125 -8.82 -6.84 -5.81
CA ASN A 125 -9.05 -6.66 -7.23
C ASN A 125 -9.22 -8.02 -7.91
N THR A 126 -10.36 -8.20 -8.57
CA THR A 126 -10.69 -9.39 -9.33
C THR A 126 -10.57 -9.18 -10.83
N TYR A 127 -10.11 -8.01 -11.30
CA TYR A 127 -9.81 -7.70 -12.70
C TYR A 127 -8.31 -7.40 -12.83
N GLU A 128 -7.75 -7.43 -14.05
CA GLU A 128 -6.31 -7.23 -14.28
C GLU A 128 -5.45 -8.17 -13.40
N ARG A 129 -5.78 -9.47 -13.41
CA ARG A 129 -5.14 -10.50 -12.56
C ARG A 129 -3.75 -10.92 -13.02
N THR A 130 -3.39 -10.59 -14.26
CA THR A 130 -2.13 -11.02 -14.87
C THR A 130 -1.03 -10.02 -14.52
N PRO A 131 -0.02 -10.42 -13.74
CA PRO A 131 1.16 -9.60 -13.51
C PRO A 131 1.95 -9.41 -14.81
N ALA A 132 2.60 -8.26 -14.97
CA ALA A 132 3.50 -7.97 -16.07
C ALA A 132 4.83 -8.74 -15.94
N LEU A 133 5.27 -8.99 -14.71
CA LEU A 133 6.51 -9.67 -14.35
C LEU A 133 6.23 -10.83 -13.39
N PRO A 134 7.15 -11.80 -13.25
CA PRO A 134 6.99 -12.88 -12.28
C PRO A 134 6.79 -12.35 -10.87
N LEU A 135 5.83 -12.94 -10.14
CA LEU A 135 5.58 -12.63 -8.74
C LEU A 135 6.76 -13.05 -7.87
N THR A 136 6.87 -12.39 -6.71
CA THR A 136 7.87 -12.73 -5.68
C THR A 136 7.19 -12.97 -4.34
N ARG A 137 7.94 -13.54 -3.39
CA ARG A 137 7.54 -13.63 -1.99
C ARG A 137 8.55 -12.86 -1.14
N VAL A 138 8.06 -11.94 -0.31
CA VAL A 138 8.88 -11.14 0.58
C VAL A 138 8.53 -11.48 2.02
N ARG A 139 9.55 -11.75 2.84
CA ARG A 139 9.37 -12.01 4.26
C ARG A 139 8.86 -10.75 4.96
N HIS A 140 7.76 -10.87 5.70
CA HIS A 140 7.30 -9.85 6.62
C HIS A 140 7.41 -10.38 8.05
N ASP A 141 8.26 -9.76 8.86
CA ASP A 141 8.45 -10.11 10.26
C ASP A 141 7.86 -9.02 11.17
N VAL A 142 7.07 -9.44 12.15
CA VAL A 142 6.50 -8.56 13.17
C VAL A 142 6.97 -9.03 14.53
N ARG A 143 7.58 -8.13 15.30
CA ARG A 143 8.06 -8.40 16.65
C ARG A 143 7.61 -7.31 17.59
N SER A 144 6.71 -7.65 18.50
CA SER A 144 6.26 -6.80 19.59
C SER A 144 5.96 -7.67 20.81
N SER A 145 5.76 -7.05 21.97
CA SER A 145 5.33 -7.75 23.18
C SER A 145 3.88 -8.28 23.09
N TRP A 146 3.08 -7.78 22.15
CA TRP A 146 1.70 -8.22 21.94
C TRP A 146 1.57 -9.34 20.87
N PHE A 147 2.38 -9.28 19.83
CA PHE A 147 2.40 -10.24 18.74
C PHE A 147 3.81 -10.41 18.18
N SER A 148 4.20 -11.67 17.97
CA SER A 148 5.41 -12.03 17.25
C SER A 148 5.08 -13.11 16.23
N GLY A 149 5.38 -12.84 14.97
CA GLY A 149 5.05 -13.74 13.87
C GLY A 149 5.65 -13.25 12.57
N SER A 150 5.61 -14.10 11.56
CA SER A 150 6.26 -13.83 10.30
C SER A 150 5.71 -14.70 9.19
N ALA A 151 5.61 -14.16 7.98
CA ALA A 151 5.11 -14.89 6.81
C ALA A 151 5.78 -14.42 5.52
N ASP A 152 5.82 -15.30 4.53
CA ASP A 152 6.30 -14.98 3.18
C ASP A 152 5.12 -14.47 2.35
N VAL A 153 5.02 -13.15 2.21
CA VAL A 153 3.91 -12.47 1.56
C VAL A 153 4.11 -12.47 0.04
N GLN A 154 3.14 -13.02 -0.70
CA GLN A 154 3.16 -12.98 -2.16
C GLN A 154 2.86 -11.56 -2.65
N THR A 155 3.71 -11.03 -3.53
CA THR A 155 3.59 -9.65 -4.04
C THR A 155 4.24 -9.51 -5.42
N PHE A 156 4.07 -8.33 -6.02
CA PHE A 156 4.71 -7.93 -7.26
C PHE A 156 6.18 -7.60 -7.03
N VAL A 157 7.02 -7.78 -8.06
CA VAL A 157 8.37 -7.23 -8.02
C VAL A 157 8.34 -5.70 -7.91
N PRO A 158 9.34 -5.07 -7.27
CA PRO A 158 9.33 -3.63 -6.98
C PRO A 158 8.94 -2.70 -8.15
N ALA A 159 9.50 -2.94 -9.34
CA ALA A 159 9.26 -2.12 -10.51
C ALA A 159 7.78 -2.12 -10.92
N GLU A 160 7.13 -3.29 -10.90
CA GLU A 160 5.71 -3.41 -11.24
C GLU A 160 4.78 -2.91 -10.14
N LEU A 161 5.13 -3.18 -8.87
CA LEU A 161 4.38 -2.67 -7.72
C LEU A 161 4.22 -1.15 -7.81
N VAL A 162 5.34 -0.46 -8.05
CA VAL A 162 5.41 0.99 -8.18
C VAL A 162 4.86 1.47 -9.53
N ALA A 163 5.00 0.73 -10.64
CA ALA A 163 4.48 1.12 -11.95
C ALA A 163 2.99 1.50 -11.90
N THR A 164 2.19 0.78 -11.10
CA THR A 164 0.76 1.08 -10.96
C THR A 164 0.47 2.42 -10.27
N LYS A 165 1.47 3.02 -9.61
CA LYS A 165 1.42 4.40 -9.08
C LYS A 165 1.38 5.44 -10.18
N ILE A 166 1.89 5.18 -11.39
CA ILE A 166 1.76 6.09 -12.53
C ILE A 166 0.28 6.31 -12.89
N ARG A 167 -0.48 5.21 -13.01
CA ARG A 167 -1.93 5.29 -13.26
C ARG A 167 -2.68 5.95 -12.11
N ALA A 168 -2.31 5.64 -10.88
CA ALA A 168 -2.89 6.28 -9.70
C ALA A 168 -2.63 7.78 -9.68
N LEU A 169 -1.38 8.20 -9.87
CA LEU A 169 -0.95 9.59 -9.96
C LEU A 169 -1.67 10.31 -11.09
N TYR A 170 -1.93 9.66 -12.23
CA TYR A 170 -2.69 10.25 -13.32
C TYR A 170 -4.19 10.40 -12.99
N ARG A 171 -4.84 9.36 -12.44
CA ARG A 171 -6.30 9.33 -12.22
C ARG A 171 -6.75 10.06 -10.96
N ARG A 172 -5.94 10.03 -9.90
CA ARG A 172 -6.28 10.58 -8.59
C ARG A 172 -5.47 11.86 -8.34
N LYS A 173 -6.01 12.74 -7.50
CA LYS A 173 -5.35 13.97 -7.06
C LYS A 173 -4.83 13.74 -5.64
N LYS A 174 -3.74 12.96 -5.54
CA LYS A 174 -3.15 12.53 -4.27
C LYS A 174 -1.63 12.61 -4.35
N GLY A 175 -1.02 13.53 -3.60
CA GLY A 175 0.43 13.77 -3.59
C GLY A 175 1.24 12.54 -3.17
N ARG A 176 0.67 11.66 -2.34
CA ARG A 176 1.33 10.41 -1.94
C ARG A 176 1.71 9.48 -3.09
N ASP A 177 0.99 9.51 -4.22
CA ASP A 177 1.35 8.68 -5.37
C ASP A 177 2.60 9.21 -6.09
N LEU A 178 2.84 10.53 -6.06
CA LEU A 178 4.10 11.14 -6.51
C LEU A 178 5.24 10.79 -5.55
N PHE A 179 4.98 10.88 -4.24
CA PHE A 179 5.97 10.54 -3.22
C PHE A 179 6.44 9.09 -3.29
N ASP A 180 5.50 8.14 -3.47
CA ASP A 180 5.85 6.73 -3.63
C ASP A 180 6.73 6.47 -4.87
N LEU A 181 6.46 7.19 -5.99
CA LEU A 181 7.31 7.12 -7.19
C LEU A 181 8.69 7.73 -6.94
N TRP A 182 8.75 8.85 -6.23
CA TRP A 182 10.01 9.48 -5.84
C TRP A 182 10.87 8.55 -4.98
N LEU A 183 10.30 7.93 -3.93
CA LEU A 183 11.00 6.95 -3.07
C LEU A 183 11.53 5.77 -3.88
N ALA A 184 10.77 5.30 -4.87
CA ALA A 184 11.21 4.21 -5.73
C ALA A 184 12.45 4.55 -6.55
N LEU A 185 12.59 5.81 -7.00
CA LEU A 185 13.77 6.29 -7.72
C LEU A 185 14.93 6.59 -6.75
N THR A 186 14.66 7.22 -5.62
CA THR A 186 15.70 7.77 -4.74
C THR A 186 16.20 6.80 -3.69
N GLU A 187 15.36 5.94 -3.13
CA GLU A 187 15.74 5.00 -2.07
C GLU A 187 15.90 3.59 -2.60
N MET A 188 14.92 3.12 -3.37
CA MET A 188 14.97 1.78 -3.96
C MET A 188 15.87 1.71 -5.20
N LYS A 189 16.29 2.88 -5.73
CA LYS A 189 17.17 3.02 -6.90
C LYS A 189 16.64 2.25 -8.12
N LEU A 190 15.32 2.19 -8.30
CA LEU A 190 14.72 1.55 -9.47
C LEU A 190 14.98 2.41 -10.70
N ALA A 191 15.40 1.76 -11.80
CA ALA A 191 15.53 2.43 -13.08
C ALA A 191 14.16 2.84 -13.63
N GLY A 192 14.05 4.08 -14.12
CA GLY A 192 12.84 4.60 -14.73
C GLY A 192 12.32 3.73 -15.87
N GLU A 193 13.23 3.19 -16.70
CA GLU A 193 12.87 2.26 -17.79
C GLU A 193 12.20 0.98 -17.29
N ALA A 194 12.64 0.44 -16.15
CA ALA A 194 12.05 -0.77 -15.59
C ALA A 194 10.63 -0.51 -15.08
N ILE A 195 10.39 0.66 -14.46
CA ILE A 195 9.06 1.08 -14.00
C ILE A 195 8.12 1.27 -15.20
N THR A 196 8.56 1.96 -16.26
CA THR A 196 7.70 2.20 -17.43
C THR A 196 7.45 0.95 -18.25
N ALA A 197 8.44 0.06 -18.40
CA ALA A 197 8.24 -1.24 -19.06
C ALA A 197 7.18 -2.08 -18.33
N ALA A 198 7.24 -2.14 -16.99
CA ALA A 198 6.25 -2.84 -16.18
C ALA A 198 4.86 -2.16 -16.20
N PHE A 199 4.79 -0.87 -16.56
CA PHE A 199 3.55 -0.12 -16.61
C PHE A 199 2.70 -0.41 -17.85
N VAL A 200 3.28 -0.92 -18.93
CA VAL A 200 2.61 -1.09 -20.24
C VAL A 200 1.24 -1.79 -20.13
N PRO A 201 1.07 -2.92 -19.41
CA PRO A 201 -0.24 -3.58 -19.30
C PRO A 201 -1.28 -2.79 -18.50
N TYR A 202 -0.84 -1.82 -17.68
CA TYR A 202 -1.69 -1.01 -16.82
C TYR A 202 -2.01 0.36 -17.39
N ARG A 203 -1.38 0.74 -18.51
CA ARG A 203 -1.48 2.07 -19.12
C ARG A 203 -2.94 2.35 -19.51
N PRO A 204 -3.56 3.42 -18.96
CA PRO A 204 -4.89 3.84 -19.40
C PRO A 204 -4.89 4.18 -20.89
N HIS A 205 -5.96 3.78 -21.59
CA HIS A 205 -6.14 4.15 -23.00
C HIS A 205 -6.06 5.68 -23.17
N GLY A 206 -5.27 6.12 -24.16
CA GLY A 206 -5.08 7.55 -24.47
C GLY A 206 -4.11 8.31 -23.55
N LEU A 207 -3.51 7.66 -22.54
CA LEU A 207 -2.47 8.31 -21.73
C LEU A 207 -1.19 8.50 -22.56
N THR A 208 -0.85 9.75 -22.86
CA THR A 208 0.43 10.13 -23.51
C THR A 208 1.38 10.78 -22.52
N THR A 209 2.69 10.81 -22.82
CA THR A 209 3.70 11.59 -22.08
C THR A 209 3.24 13.02 -21.82
N ARG A 210 2.85 13.73 -22.87
CA ARG A 210 2.37 15.12 -22.78
C ARG A 210 1.21 15.26 -21.79
N LEU A 211 0.24 14.35 -21.86
CA LEU A 211 -0.94 14.38 -20.99
C LEU A 211 -0.58 14.08 -19.54
N ALA A 212 0.31 13.10 -19.30
CA ALA A 212 0.78 12.75 -17.97
C ALA A 212 1.51 13.92 -17.31
N VAL A 213 2.46 14.55 -18.02
CA VAL A 213 3.25 15.68 -17.53
C VAL A 213 2.34 16.89 -17.25
N GLN A 214 1.47 17.27 -18.20
CA GLN A 214 0.53 18.39 -17.99
C GLN A 214 -0.43 18.14 -16.81
N ASN A 215 -0.88 16.90 -16.65
CA ASN A 215 -1.75 16.51 -15.54
C ASN A 215 -1.05 16.68 -14.19
N LEU A 216 0.21 16.21 -14.07
CA LEU A 216 0.99 16.37 -12.84
C LEU A 216 1.28 17.84 -12.54
N ARG A 217 1.73 18.61 -13.54
CA ARG A 217 1.99 20.05 -13.38
C ARG A 217 0.76 20.83 -12.89
N ARG A 218 -0.44 20.48 -13.39
CA ARG A 218 -1.70 21.07 -12.92
C ARG A 218 -1.99 20.70 -11.46
N LYS A 219 -1.73 19.46 -11.06
CA LYS A 219 -1.94 19.01 -9.68
C LYS A 219 -1.02 19.70 -8.68
N LEU A 220 0.20 20.04 -9.07
CA LEU A 220 1.14 20.79 -8.22
C LEU A 220 0.68 22.21 -7.88
N GLN A 221 -0.25 22.78 -8.65
CA GLN A 221 -0.85 24.09 -8.37
C GLN A 221 -1.93 24.04 -7.29
N ASP A 222 -2.22 22.86 -6.76
CA ASP A 222 -3.30 22.65 -5.82
C ASP A 222 -2.80 22.29 -4.42
N ALA A 223 -3.25 23.04 -3.42
CA ALA A 223 -2.83 22.86 -2.03
C ALA A 223 -3.16 21.46 -1.49
N ASP A 224 -4.36 20.93 -1.75
CA ASP A 224 -4.75 19.59 -1.25
C ASP A 224 -3.85 18.48 -1.81
N PHE A 225 -3.36 18.64 -3.04
CA PHE A 225 -2.41 17.70 -3.62
C PHE A 225 -1.05 17.78 -2.92
N ARG A 226 -0.57 19.01 -2.65
CA ARG A 226 0.71 19.25 -1.98
C ARG A 226 0.70 18.79 -0.52
N ASP A 227 -0.41 19.03 0.16
CA ASP A 227 -0.56 18.77 1.59
C ASP A 227 -1.10 17.36 1.89
N ASP A 228 -1.38 16.54 0.86
CA ASP A 228 -1.93 15.17 0.99
C ASP A 228 -1.13 14.26 1.93
N LEU A 229 0.18 14.52 2.07
CA LEU A 229 1.10 13.75 2.89
C LEU A 229 1.27 14.28 4.31
N VAL A 230 0.90 15.53 4.59
CA VAL A 230 1.05 16.16 5.91
C VAL A 230 0.47 15.30 7.04
N PRO A 231 -0.73 14.70 6.94
CA PRO A 231 -1.26 13.86 8.02
C PRO A 231 -0.70 12.43 8.04
N LEU A 232 0.18 12.08 7.09
CA LEU A 232 0.69 10.72 6.89
C LEU A 232 2.19 10.60 7.21
N VAL A 233 2.94 11.70 7.20
CA VAL A 233 4.39 11.71 7.38
C VAL A 233 4.73 12.33 8.73
N ALA A 234 5.39 11.56 9.60
CA ALA A 234 5.90 12.09 10.86
C ALA A 234 7.28 12.74 10.72
N THR A 235 8.15 12.15 9.90
CA THR A 235 9.49 12.67 9.62
C THR A 235 9.72 12.65 8.13
N TRP A 236 9.94 13.82 7.55
CA TRP A 236 10.21 13.97 6.13
C TRP A 236 11.64 13.51 5.79
N PRO A 237 11.84 12.78 4.69
CA PRO A 237 13.17 12.60 4.11
C PRO A 237 13.80 13.97 3.84
N ALA A 238 15.06 14.18 4.23
CA ALA A 238 15.72 15.48 4.19
C ALA A 238 15.73 16.12 2.78
N ASP A 239 15.81 15.30 1.74
CA ASP A 239 15.86 15.75 0.34
C ASP A 239 14.50 15.80 -0.34
N TYR A 240 13.41 15.53 0.38
CA TYR A 240 12.07 15.60 -0.21
C TYR A 240 11.59 17.05 -0.32
N ASP A 241 11.47 17.51 -1.55
CA ASP A 241 10.71 18.69 -1.94
C ASP A 241 9.75 18.26 -3.06
N ILE A 242 8.48 18.62 -2.96
CA ILE A 242 7.46 18.11 -3.88
C ILE A 242 7.68 18.57 -5.33
N ASP A 243 8.21 19.77 -5.55
CA ASP A 243 8.44 20.29 -6.88
C ASP A 243 9.66 19.61 -7.52
N ARG A 244 10.75 19.45 -6.76
CA ARG A 244 11.92 18.65 -7.20
C ARG A 244 11.56 17.18 -7.42
N ALA A 245 10.74 16.61 -6.56
CA ALA A 245 10.27 15.23 -6.70
C ALA A 245 9.44 15.07 -7.97
N ALA A 246 8.58 16.04 -8.30
CA ALA A 246 7.83 16.06 -9.54
C ALA A 246 8.73 16.18 -10.76
N ASP A 247 9.74 17.06 -10.73
CA ASP A 247 10.70 17.21 -11.82
C ASP A 247 11.46 15.90 -12.09
N LEU A 248 11.93 15.23 -11.03
CA LEU A 248 12.60 13.94 -11.13
C LEU A 248 11.67 12.87 -11.71
N VAL A 249 10.45 12.75 -11.21
CA VAL A 249 9.49 11.74 -11.70
C VAL A 249 9.04 12.05 -13.14
N ILE A 250 8.98 13.32 -13.53
CA ILE A 250 8.73 13.70 -14.93
C ILE A 250 9.86 13.19 -15.81
N ALA A 251 11.10 13.56 -15.51
CA ALA A 251 12.26 13.21 -16.32
C ALA A 251 12.50 11.71 -16.39
N GLU A 252 12.46 11.03 -15.24
CA GLU A 252 12.84 9.62 -15.15
C GLU A 252 11.71 8.66 -15.47
N VAL A 253 10.45 9.07 -15.38
CA VAL A 253 9.31 8.15 -15.55
C VAL A 253 8.33 8.65 -16.61
N LEU A 254 7.77 9.85 -16.45
CA LEU A 254 6.68 10.29 -17.32
C LEU A 254 7.12 10.60 -18.75
N GLU A 255 8.34 11.12 -18.94
CA GLU A 255 8.92 11.39 -20.26
C GLU A 255 9.21 10.12 -21.06
N ARG A 256 9.24 8.96 -20.40
CA ARG A 256 9.49 7.64 -20.99
C ARG A 256 8.21 6.85 -21.32
N LEU A 257 7.03 7.46 -21.23
CA LEU A 257 5.72 6.79 -21.38
C LEU A 257 5.29 6.45 -22.82
#